data_AF-A0A918YTS5-F1
#
_entry.id   AF-A0A918YTS5-F1
#
_cell.length_a   1.000
_cell.length_b   1.000
_cell.length_c   1.000
_cell.angle_alpha   90.00
_cell.angle_beta   90.00
_cell.angle_gamma   90.00
#
_symmetry.space_group_name_H-M   'P 1'
#
loop_
_entity.id
_entity.type
_entity.pdbx_description
1 polymer ?
#
loop_
_entity_poly.entity_id
_entity_poly.type
_entity_poly.pdbx_seq_one_letter_code
_entity_poly.pdbx_strand_id
1 'polypeptide(L)'
;MSASSRRPRRSPLVVVAGATAALAAVPALWSGWSWYAAAHDDSAAYARARDQVLAAGEQAAQNMNTLDHRDLGPGLDLWESSTTGELHDQLVQGRAKFEGQVRQARTVTSAKALSGAVTELDDRAGRATVMIALRITVQVPDGAPATKDSRMLGELTRTPGGWKLSALGQAPMGDSAAGGLPSGAPGQPGPASSAAGQAAGGGSSRPAVPPSPSAGPSAPQQPAGH
;
A
#
# COMPACT_ATOMS: atom_id res chain seq x y z
N MET A 1 -6.20 90.92 -11.49
CA MET A 1 -6.47 89.49 -11.76
C MET A 1 -6.55 88.77 -10.42
N SER A 2 -7.75 88.56 -9.88
CA SER A 2 -7.93 87.84 -8.62
C SER A 2 -8.38 86.42 -8.89
N ALA A 3 -7.51 85.45 -8.63
CA ALA A 3 -7.83 84.03 -8.73
C ALA A 3 -8.71 83.64 -7.53
N SER A 4 -9.93 83.18 -7.80
CA SER A 4 -10.84 82.64 -6.80
C SER A 4 -10.47 81.18 -6.48
N SER A 5 -9.82 80.94 -5.34
CA SER A 5 -9.56 79.58 -4.85
C SER A 5 -10.84 78.96 -4.29
N ARG A 6 -11.51 78.15 -5.11
CA ARG A 6 -12.68 77.38 -4.71
C ARG A 6 -12.22 76.18 -3.86
N ARG A 7 -12.26 76.31 -2.53
CA ARG A 7 -11.97 75.18 -1.63
C ARG A 7 -13.01 74.07 -1.85
N PRO A 8 -12.62 72.81 -2.11
CA PRO A 8 -13.58 71.73 -2.24
C PRO A 8 -14.24 71.48 -0.89
N ARG A 9 -15.55 71.77 -0.79
CA ARG A 9 -16.38 71.33 0.33
C ARG A 9 -16.42 69.81 0.28
N ARG A 10 -15.64 69.14 1.14
CA ARG A 10 -15.73 67.69 1.33
C ARG A 10 -17.15 67.38 1.77
N SER A 11 -17.93 66.76 0.89
CA SER A 11 -19.31 66.40 1.18
C SER A 11 -19.34 65.45 2.38
N PRO A 12 -20.18 65.69 3.40
CA PRO A 12 -20.26 64.84 4.58
C PRO A 12 -20.60 63.38 4.23
N LEU A 13 -21.29 63.17 3.10
CA LEU A 13 -21.56 61.84 2.55
C LEU A 13 -20.28 61.08 2.15
N VAL A 14 -19.27 61.77 1.62
CA VAL A 14 -17.98 61.16 1.27
C VAL A 14 -17.20 60.77 2.53
N VAL A 15 -17.32 61.55 3.59
CA VAL A 15 -16.68 61.25 4.89
C VAL A 15 -17.35 60.05 5.56
N VAL A 16 -18.69 60.00 5.57
CA VAL A 16 -19.44 58.88 6.14
C VAL A 16 -19.20 57.60 5.32
N ALA A 17 -19.24 57.67 3.99
CA ALA A 17 -18.96 56.51 3.14
C ALA A 17 -17.54 55.97 3.34
N GLY A 18 -16.54 56.87 3.44
CA GLY A 18 -15.16 56.48 3.71
C GLY A 18 -14.98 55.85 5.09
N ALA A 19 -15.64 56.38 6.12
CA ALA A 19 -15.59 55.83 7.48
C ALA A 19 -16.23 54.43 7.54
N THR A 20 -17.38 54.23 6.89
CA THR A 20 -18.05 52.92 6.82
C THR A 20 -17.20 51.90 6.06
N ALA A 21 -16.58 52.30 4.94
CA ALA A 21 -15.69 51.42 4.18
C ALA A 21 -14.44 51.02 5.00
N ALA A 22 -13.86 51.96 5.75
CA ALA A 22 -12.72 51.68 6.63
C ALA A 22 -13.10 50.73 7.77
N LEU A 23 -14.28 50.91 8.38
CA LEU A 23 -14.79 50.01 9.42
C LEU A 23 -15.04 48.59 8.89
N ALA A 24 -15.56 48.46 7.66
CA ALA A 24 -15.79 47.17 7.02
C ALA A 24 -14.50 46.49 6.55
N ALA A 25 -13.44 47.24 6.23
CA ALA A 25 -12.17 46.70 5.77
C ALA A 25 -11.42 45.92 6.87
N VAL A 26 -11.56 46.30 8.14
CA VAL A 26 -10.89 45.63 9.27
C VAL A 26 -11.31 44.17 9.43
N PRO A 27 -12.60 43.81 9.55
CA PRO A 27 -13.02 42.41 9.65
C PRO A 27 -12.80 41.64 8.34
N ALA A 28 -12.83 42.31 7.19
CA ALA A 28 -12.54 41.67 5.91
C ALA A 28 -11.05 41.27 5.80
N LEU A 29 -10.14 42.13 6.20
CA LEU A 29 -8.70 41.84 6.24
C LEU A 29 -8.38 40.75 7.28
N TRP A 30 -9.01 40.78 8.45
CA TRP A 30 -8.82 39.77 9.49
C TRP A 30 -9.38 38.40 9.08
N SER A 31 -10.58 38.36 8.51
CA SER A 31 -11.19 37.13 7.97
C SER A 31 -10.38 36.58 6.79
N GLY A 32 -9.91 37.45 5.90
CA GLY A 32 -9.05 37.06 4.77
C GLY A 32 -7.71 36.49 5.22
N TRP A 33 -7.06 37.14 6.19
CA TRP A 33 -5.79 36.67 6.74
C TRP A 33 -5.93 35.35 7.50
N SER A 34 -6.95 35.23 8.35
CA SER A 34 -7.20 34.00 9.12
C SER A 34 -7.52 32.81 8.22
N TRP A 35 -8.35 33.00 7.20
CA TRP A 35 -8.61 31.97 6.20
C TRP A 35 -7.35 31.60 5.41
N TYR A 36 -6.56 32.59 4.99
CA TYR A 36 -5.32 32.36 4.27
C TYR A 36 -4.30 31.58 5.10
N ALA A 37 -4.11 31.95 6.37
CA ALA A 37 -3.22 31.27 7.30
C ALA A 37 -3.67 29.82 7.57
N ALA A 38 -4.96 29.61 7.83
CA ALA A 38 -5.51 28.26 8.05
C ALA A 38 -5.36 27.38 6.80
N ALA A 39 -5.71 27.90 5.62
CA ALA A 39 -5.61 27.16 4.37
C ALA A 39 -4.15 26.80 4.00
N HIS A 40 -3.19 27.67 4.30
CA HIS A 40 -1.77 27.41 4.05
C HIS A 40 -1.17 26.41 5.04
N ASP A 41 -1.58 26.43 6.30
CA ASP A 41 -1.06 25.49 7.29
C ASP A 41 -1.61 24.07 7.08
N ASP A 42 -2.92 23.93 6.82
CA ASP A 42 -3.55 22.64 6.56
C ASP A 42 -3.04 21.99 5.26
N SER A 43 -2.86 22.78 4.19
CA SER A 43 -2.30 22.26 2.93
C SER A 43 -0.84 21.86 3.09
N ALA A 44 -0.04 22.63 3.84
CA ALA A 44 1.34 22.26 4.13
C ALA A 44 1.43 21.03 5.03
N ALA A 45 0.55 20.88 6.02
CA ALA A 45 0.48 19.70 6.88
C ALA A 45 0.11 18.45 6.08
N TYR A 46 -0.89 18.55 5.21
CA TYR A 46 -1.30 17.45 4.33
C TYR A 46 -0.20 17.03 3.36
N ALA A 47 0.50 17.99 2.74
CA ALA A 47 1.65 17.70 1.88
C ALA A 47 2.75 16.96 2.64
N ARG A 48 3.09 17.41 3.85
CA ARG A 48 4.06 16.73 4.73
C ARG A 48 3.62 15.31 5.08
N ALA A 49 2.34 15.11 5.41
CA ALA A 49 1.80 13.80 5.73
C ALA A 49 1.91 12.84 4.53
N ARG A 50 1.58 13.32 3.32
CA ARG A 50 1.75 12.57 2.07
C ARG A 50 3.19 12.15 1.83
N ASP A 51 4.14 13.06 2.00
CA ASP A 51 5.57 12.78 1.79
C ASP A 51 6.09 11.77 2.83
N GLN A 52 5.67 11.88 4.09
CA GLN A 52 6.01 10.92 5.14
C GLN A 52 5.46 9.52 4.85
N VAL A 53 4.20 9.43 4.41
CA VAL A 53 3.58 8.16 4.00
C VAL A 53 4.33 7.53 2.84
N LEU A 54 4.67 8.33 1.83
CA LEU A 54 5.39 7.84 0.66
C LEU A 54 6.76 7.27 1.06
N ALA A 55 7.54 8.04 1.82
CA ALA A 55 8.85 7.62 2.29
C ALA A 55 8.79 6.36 3.18
N ALA A 56 7.83 6.31 4.11
CA ALA A 56 7.62 5.15 4.98
C ALA A 56 7.20 3.91 4.16
N GLY A 57 6.33 4.08 3.18
CA GLY A 57 5.88 3.02 2.28
C GLY A 57 7.03 2.44 1.46
N GLU A 58 7.80 3.29 0.78
CA GLU A 58 8.96 2.88 -0.01
C GLU A 58 9.98 2.12 0.83
N GLN A 59 10.30 2.64 2.01
CA GLN A 59 11.22 1.99 2.94
C GLN A 59 10.68 0.64 3.42
N ALA A 60 9.42 0.58 3.85
CA ALA A 60 8.82 -0.67 4.33
C ALA A 60 8.74 -1.73 3.23
N ALA A 61 8.36 -1.36 2.01
CA ALA A 61 8.32 -2.26 0.87
C ALA A 61 9.72 -2.76 0.48
N GLN A 62 10.74 -1.90 0.54
CA GLN A 62 12.12 -2.30 0.34
C GLN A 62 12.62 -3.27 1.43
N ASN A 63 12.33 -2.97 2.70
CA ASN A 63 12.67 -3.82 3.83
C ASN A 63 12.06 -5.21 3.63
N MET A 64 10.75 -5.29 3.38
CA MET A 64 10.00 -6.54 3.17
C MET A 64 10.51 -7.40 2.00
N ASN A 65 11.24 -6.82 1.06
CA ASN A 65 11.79 -7.52 -0.09
C ASN A 65 13.33 -7.62 -0.06
N THR A 66 13.96 -7.35 1.09
CA THR A 66 15.40 -7.47 1.29
C THR A 66 15.70 -8.40 2.45
N LEU A 67 16.53 -9.42 2.20
CA LEU A 67 16.94 -10.38 3.23
C LEU A 67 18.19 -11.15 2.79
N ASP A 68 19.13 -11.34 3.72
CA ASP A 68 20.34 -12.15 3.53
C ASP A 68 20.30 -13.39 4.43
N HIS A 69 20.39 -14.59 3.84
CA HIS A 69 20.47 -15.84 4.59
C HIS A 69 21.64 -15.94 5.58
N ARG A 70 22.70 -15.15 5.39
CA ARG A 70 23.88 -15.11 6.26
C ARG A 70 23.60 -14.39 7.57
N ASP A 71 22.65 -13.44 7.56
CA ASP A 71 22.29 -12.64 8.72
C ASP A 71 20.79 -12.30 8.72
N LEU A 72 19.99 -13.28 9.15
CA LEU A 72 18.53 -13.20 9.10
C LEU A 72 17.94 -12.39 10.25
N GLY A 73 18.58 -12.37 11.42
CA GLY A 73 18.04 -11.76 12.64
C GLY A 73 17.69 -10.28 12.44
N PRO A 74 18.66 -9.43 12.09
CA PRO A 74 18.43 -8.01 11.87
C PRO A 74 17.44 -7.72 10.73
N GLY A 75 17.47 -8.53 9.66
CA GLY A 75 16.53 -8.39 8.54
C GLY A 75 15.08 -8.64 8.97
N LEU A 76 14.84 -9.69 9.76
CA LEU A 76 13.50 -10.02 10.24
C LEU A 76 13.02 -9.06 11.33
N ASP A 77 13.91 -8.58 12.20
CA ASP A 77 13.59 -7.52 13.16
C ASP A 77 13.20 -6.22 12.44
N LEU A 78 13.86 -5.92 11.31
CA LEU A 78 13.51 -4.79 10.45
C LEU A 78 12.14 -4.98 9.81
N TRP A 79 11.78 -6.20 9.39
CA TRP A 79 10.44 -6.49 8.86
C TRP A 79 9.35 -6.28 9.91
N GLU A 80 9.55 -6.82 11.12
CA GLU A 80 8.62 -6.66 12.24
C GLU A 80 8.46 -5.19 12.64
N SER A 81 9.57 -4.44 12.71
CA SER A 81 9.52 -3.02 13.05
C SER A 81 8.85 -2.14 11.98
N SER A 82 8.89 -2.58 10.71
CA SER A 82 8.27 -1.88 9.57
C SER A 82 6.78 -2.18 9.40
N THR A 83 6.25 -3.17 10.13
CA THR A 83 4.88 -3.66 9.97
C THR A 83 4.02 -3.39 11.20
N THR A 84 2.71 -3.49 11.05
CA THR A 84 1.72 -3.38 12.13
C THR A 84 0.48 -4.22 11.82
N GLY A 85 -0.40 -4.42 12.80
CA GLY A 85 -1.67 -5.12 12.64
C GLY A 85 -1.49 -6.58 12.22
N GLU A 86 -2.41 -7.09 11.40
CA GLU A 86 -2.44 -8.50 11.02
C GLU A 86 -1.17 -8.95 10.28
N LEU A 87 -0.62 -8.11 9.39
CA LEU A 87 0.62 -8.43 8.68
C LEU A 87 1.77 -8.66 9.67
N HIS A 88 1.90 -7.81 10.70
CA HIS A 88 2.91 -7.98 11.73
C HIS A 88 2.73 -9.30 12.49
N ASP A 89 1.51 -9.60 12.91
CA ASP A 89 1.21 -10.83 13.65
C ASP A 89 1.55 -12.09 12.83
N GLN A 90 1.21 -12.09 11.54
CA GLN A 90 1.55 -13.18 10.62
C GLN A 90 3.06 -13.36 10.47
N LEU A 91 3.82 -12.26 10.40
CA LEU A 91 5.28 -12.30 10.33
C LEU A 91 5.89 -12.91 11.59
N VAL A 92 5.49 -12.44 12.76
CA VAL A 92 5.99 -12.93 14.06
C VAL A 92 5.70 -14.42 14.22
N GLN A 93 4.47 -14.84 13.90
CA GLN A 93 4.06 -16.24 14.00
C GLN A 93 4.79 -17.13 12.97
N GLY A 94 5.05 -16.62 11.77
CA GLY A 94 5.68 -17.34 10.66
C GLY A 94 7.21 -17.37 10.70
N ARG A 95 7.85 -16.57 11.57
CA ARG A 95 9.29 -16.28 11.54
C ARG A 95 10.17 -17.53 11.49
N ALA A 96 9.98 -18.46 12.43
CA ALA A 96 10.83 -19.66 12.53
C ALA A 96 10.78 -20.55 11.28
N LYS A 97 9.58 -20.71 10.70
CA LYS A 97 9.39 -21.47 9.47
C LYS A 97 10.11 -20.79 8.29
N PHE A 98 9.94 -19.48 8.18
CA PHE A 98 10.54 -18.70 7.11
C PHE A 98 12.06 -18.68 7.19
N GLU A 99 12.63 -18.53 8.39
CA GLU A 99 14.08 -18.65 8.62
C GLU A 99 14.64 -19.98 8.11
N GLY A 100 13.97 -21.10 8.41
CA GLY A 100 14.39 -22.42 7.93
C GLY A 100 14.44 -22.50 6.40
N GLN A 101 13.42 -21.96 5.73
CA GLN A 101 13.33 -21.95 4.26
C GLN A 101 14.44 -21.09 3.63
N VAL A 102 14.69 -19.88 4.15
CA VAL A 102 15.71 -18.98 3.60
C VAL A 102 17.12 -19.52 3.83
N ARG A 103 17.40 -20.10 5.01
CA ARG A 103 18.69 -20.75 5.28
C ARG A 103 18.94 -21.94 4.36
N GLN A 104 17.91 -22.74 4.08
CA GLN A 104 18.00 -23.87 3.16
C GLN A 104 18.25 -23.41 1.72
N ALA A 105 17.56 -22.36 1.27
CA ALA A 105 17.70 -21.81 -0.08
C ALA A 105 19.00 -21.02 -0.29
N ARG A 106 19.67 -20.60 0.80
CA ARG A 106 20.94 -19.83 0.80
C ARG A 106 20.90 -18.62 -0.14
N THR A 107 19.74 -17.99 -0.21
CA THR A 107 19.47 -16.89 -1.14
C THR A 107 19.73 -15.55 -0.46
N VAL A 108 20.20 -14.58 -1.23
CA VAL A 108 20.22 -13.16 -0.83
C VAL A 108 19.29 -12.40 -1.76
N THR A 109 18.32 -11.73 -1.19
CA THR A 109 17.38 -10.88 -1.92
C THR A 109 17.62 -9.44 -1.54
N SER A 110 17.64 -8.54 -2.53
CA SER A 110 17.71 -7.09 -2.32
C SER A 110 16.66 -6.41 -3.16
N ALA A 111 15.97 -5.43 -2.59
CA ALA A 111 15.04 -4.59 -3.30
C ALA A 111 15.52 -3.14 -3.35
N LYS A 112 15.14 -2.44 -4.41
CA LYS A 112 15.29 -0.98 -4.54
C LYS A 112 13.99 -0.39 -5.03
N ALA A 113 13.50 0.65 -4.35
CA ALA A 113 12.39 1.44 -4.86
C ALA A 113 12.83 2.18 -6.14
N LEU A 114 12.04 2.01 -7.20
CA LEU A 114 12.19 2.73 -8.47
C LEU A 114 11.30 3.97 -8.47
N SER A 115 10.08 3.82 -7.97
CA SER A 115 9.12 4.90 -7.79
C SER A 115 8.04 4.49 -6.80
N GLY A 116 7.40 5.48 -6.20
CA GLY A 116 6.22 5.30 -5.39
C GLY A 116 5.22 6.44 -5.57
N ALA A 117 3.96 6.16 -5.27
CA ALA A 117 2.91 7.16 -5.24
C ALA A 117 1.90 6.83 -4.12
N VAL A 118 1.47 7.86 -3.39
CA VAL A 118 0.32 7.76 -2.50
C VAL A 118 -0.95 7.74 -3.35
N THR A 119 -1.73 6.67 -3.26
CA THR A 119 -3.01 6.51 -3.96
C THR A 119 -4.19 6.96 -3.12
N GLU A 120 -4.07 6.84 -1.80
CA GLU A 120 -5.08 7.31 -0.83
C GLU A 120 -4.40 7.77 0.46
N LEU A 121 -4.91 8.83 1.08
CA LEU A 121 -4.47 9.31 2.39
C LEU A 121 -5.66 9.83 3.19
N ASP A 122 -5.97 9.13 4.28
CA ASP A 122 -6.86 9.57 5.33
C ASP A 122 -6.05 9.86 6.60
N ASP A 123 -5.54 11.09 6.68
CA ASP A 123 -4.71 11.54 7.81
C ASP A 123 -5.48 11.49 9.15
N ARG A 124 -6.81 11.69 9.12
CA ARG A 124 -7.66 11.67 10.32
C ARG A 124 -7.84 10.25 10.86
N ALA A 125 -8.08 9.28 9.98
CA ALA A 125 -8.14 7.88 10.37
C ALA A 125 -6.75 7.25 10.56
N GLY A 126 -5.68 7.94 10.20
CA GLY A 126 -4.32 7.41 10.24
C GLY A 126 -4.14 6.23 9.29
N ARG A 127 -4.76 6.29 8.10
CA ARG A 127 -4.66 5.24 7.07
C ARG A 127 -4.20 5.84 5.74
N ALA A 128 -3.40 5.09 5.01
CA ALA A 128 -2.98 5.50 3.69
C ALA A 128 -2.68 4.29 2.81
N THR A 129 -2.80 4.47 1.51
CA THR A 129 -2.47 3.45 0.52
C THR A 129 -1.40 4.01 -0.40
N VAL A 130 -0.38 3.20 -0.68
CA VAL A 130 0.71 3.53 -1.60
C VAL A 130 0.86 2.46 -2.66
N MET A 131 1.26 2.88 -3.86
CA MET A 131 1.70 1.99 -4.92
C MET A 131 3.20 2.21 -5.14
N ILE A 132 3.98 1.13 -5.10
CA ILE A 132 5.44 1.18 -5.17
C ILE A 132 5.93 0.23 -6.26
N ALA A 133 6.77 0.74 -7.16
CA ALA A 133 7.53 -0.06 -8.10
C ALA A 133 8.91 -0.37 -7.49
N LEU A 134 9.24 -1.66 -7.39
CA LEU A 134 10.51 -2.15 -6.87
C LEU A 134 11.28 -2.89 -7.96
N ARG A 135 12.60 -2.77 -7.95
CA ARG A 135 13.50 -3.73 -8.58
C ARG A 135 14.01 -4.70 -7.53
N ILE A 136 13.74 -5.97 -7.71
CA ILE A 136 14.16 -7.05 -6.82
C ILE A 136 15.29 -7.82 -7.51
N THR A 137 16.41 -7.95 -6.83
CA THR A 137 17.56 -8.75 -7.25
C THR A 137 17.67 -9.96 -6.34
N VAL A 138 17.65 -11.15 -6.92
CA VAL A 138 17.81 -12.43 -6.21
C VAL A 138 19.15 -13.03 -6.58
N GLN A 139 19.94 -13.34 -5.57
CA GLN A 139 21.23 -14.02 -5.70
C GLN A 139 21.15 -15.39 -5.04
N VAL A 140 21.29 -16.43 -5.86
CA VAL A 140 21.38 -17.83 -5.42
C VAL A 140 22.86 -18.26 -5.34
N PRO A 141 23.19 -19.33 -4.59
CA PRO A 141 24.52 -19.91 -4.61
C PRO A 141 24.93 -20.32 -6.02
N ASP A 142 26.17 -20.03 -6.40
CA ASP A 142 26.81 -20.49 -7.64
C ASP A 142 26.06 -20.12 -8.95
N GLY A 143 25.17 -19.12 -8.89
CA GLY A 143 24.39 -18.63 -10.02
C GLY A 143 24.57 -17.14 -10.29
N ALA A 144 24.17 -16.68 -11.47
CA ALA A 144 24.12 -15.25 -11.77
C ALA A 144 22.93 -14.58 -11.05
N PRO A 145 23.08 -13.32 -10.58
CA PRO A 145 21.96 -12.59 -10.02
C PRO A 145 20.85 -12.38 -11.04
N ALA A 146 19.60 -12.58 -10.62
CA ALA A 146 18.41 -12.35 -11.42
C ALA A 146 17.67 -11.10 -10.94
N THR A 147 17.28 -10.21 -11.84
CA THR A 147 16.54 -8.98 -11.50
C THR A 147 15.11 -9.03 -12.04
N LYS A 148 14.14 -8.57 -11.25
CA LYS A 148 12.74 -8.44 -11.66
C LYS A 148 12.13 -7.14 -11.12
N ASP A 149 11.44 -6.42 -11.99
CA ASP A 149 10.65 -5.27 -11.58
C ASP A 149 9.24 -5.74 -11.17
N SER A 150 8.75 -5.28 -10.01
CA SER A 150 7.45 -5.64 -9.42
C SER A 150 6.74 -4.38 -8.93
N ARG A 151 5.40 -4.36 -9.03
CA ARG A 151 4.57 -3.29 -8.50
C ARG A 151 3.73 -3.82 -7.34
N MET A 152 3.79 -3.12 -6.22
CA MET A 152 3.13 -3.51 -4.99
C MET A 152 2.17 -2.43 -4.53
N LEU A 153 1.06 -2.86 -3.94
CA LEU A 153 0.13 -2.01 -3.21
C LEU A 153 0.35 -2.24 -1.73
N GLY A 154 0.68 -1.18 -1.00
CA GLY A 154 0.89 -1.19 0.44
C GLY A 154 -0.18 -0.39 1.15
N GLU A 155 -0.78 -0.96 2.18
CA GLU A 155 -1.63 -0.25 3.13
C GLU A 155 -0.79 0.13 4.34
N LEU A 156 -0.84 1.39 4.75
CA LEU A 156 -0.15 1.91 5.91
C LEU A 156 -1.13 2.35 6.98
N THR A 157 -0.77 2.09 8.23
CA THR A 157 -1.46 2.58 9.41
C THR A 157 -0.50 3.43 10.25
N ARG A 158 -0.98 4.57 10.73
CA ARG A 158 -0.22 5.45 11.62
C ARG A 158 -0.13 4.85 13.01
N THR A 159 1.09 4.73 13.52
CA THR A 159 1.39 4.27 14.87
C THR A 159 2.10 5.38 15.66
N PRO A 160 2.28 5.24 16.99
CA PRO A 160 3.10 6.16 17.76
C PRO A 160 4.55 6.29 17.24
N GLY A 161 5.06 5.25 16.57
CA GLY A 161 6.39 5.23 15.95
C GLY A 161 6.41 5.71 14.49
N GLY A 162 5.31 6.28 13.98
CA GLY A 162 5.17 6.70 12.59
C GLY A 162 4.33 5.73 11.75
N TRP A 163 4.34 5.93 10.44
CA TRP A 163 3.61 5.10 9.48
C TRP A 163 4.26 3.73 9.32
N LYS A 164 3.46 2.68 9.44
CA LYS A 164 3.90 1.28 9.28
C LYS A 164 2.98 0.53 8.33
N LEU A 165 3.52 -0.49 7.70
CA LEU A 165 2.80 -1.30 6.73
C LEU A 165 1.84 -2.27 7.44
N SER A 166 0.54 -2.13 7.20
CA SER A 166 -0.50 -3.02 7.74
C SER A 166 -0.89 -4.12 6.76
N ALA A 167 -0.69 -3.91 5.46
CA ALA A 167 -0.86 -4.92 4.43
C ALA A 167 0.06 -4.63 3.24
N LEU A 168 0.47 -5.67 2.52
CA LEU A 168 1.27 -5.54 1.31
C LEU A 168 0.87 -6.63 0.32
N GLY A 169 0.51 -6.22 -0.89
CA GLY A 169 0.09 -7.12 -1.96
C GLY A 169 0.70 -6.72 -3.31
N GLN A 170 0.56 -7.60 -4.30
CA GLN A 170 0.84 -7.21 -5.68
C GLN A 170 -0.26 -6.25 -6.15
N ALA A 171 0.11 -5.19 -6.85
CA ALA A 171 -0.87 -4.31 -7.47
C ALA A 171 -1.60 -5.09 -8.58
N PRO A 172 -2.94 -5.02 -8.67
CA PRO A 172 -3.68 -5.62 -9.77
C PRO A 172 -3.14 -5.09 -11.11
N MET A 173 -2.58 -5.98 -11.92
CA MET A 173 -2.30 -5.68 -13.32
C MET A 173 -3.62 -5.90 -14.04
N GLY A 174 -4.26 -4.84 -14.53
CA GLY A 174 -5.49 -4.99 -15.30
C GLY A 174 -5.25 -5.96 -16.45
N ASP A 175 -5.97 -7.07 -16.46
CA ASP A 175 -6.03 -7.97 -17.60
C ASP A 175 -6.69 -7.20 -18.74
N SER A 176 -5.89 -6.61 -19.62
CA SER A 176 -6.37 -6.17 -20.91
C SER A 176 -6.85 -7.40 -21.66
N ALA A 177 -8.15 -7.64 -21.61
CA ALA A 177 -9.01 -8.35 -22.54
C ALA A 177 -8.43 -9.57 -23.30
N ALA A 178 -9.13 -10.70 -23.14
CA ALA A 178 -9.18 -11.84 -24.04
C ALA A 178 -8.73 -11.53 -25.50
N GLY A 179 -7.58 -12.08 -25.86
CA GLY A 179 -7.03 -12.12 -27.21
C GLY A 179 -5.95 -13.18 -27.24
N GLY A 180 -6.38 -14.44 -27.27
CA GLY A 180 -5.50 -15.59 -27.07
C GLY A 180 -4.40 -15.72 -28.09
N LEU A 181 -3.25 -16.22 -27.64
CA LEU A 181 -2.33 -17.05 -28.41
C LEU A 181 -1.58 -17.96 -27.43
N PRO A 182 -1.55 -19.29 -27.64
CA PRO A 182 -0.71 -20.18 -26.84
C PRO A 182 0.75 -20.04 -27.30
N SER A 183 1.67 -19.85 -26.37
CA SER A 183 3.09 -20.01 -26.62
C SER A 183 3.72 -20.71 -25.43
N GLY A 184 3.93 -22.02 -25.60
CA GLY A 184 4.73 -22.81 -24.68
C GLY A 184 6.20 -22.44 -24.78
N ALA A 185 6.85 -22.26 -23.63
CA ALA A 185 8.26 -22.52 -23.44
C ALA A 185 8.52 -22.87 -21.95
N PRO A 186 9.49 -23.76 -21.64
CA PRO A 186 9.57 -24.47 -20.38
C PRO A 186 10.50 -23.80 -19.34
N GLY A 187 10.23 -24.06 -18.05
CA GLY A 187 11.21 -23.95 -16.97
C GLY A 187 11.32 -22.59 -16.26
N GLN A 188 10.26 -22.13 -15.61
CA GLN A 188 10.37 -21.12 -14.56
C GLN A 188 10.49 -21.80 -13.19
N PRO A 189 11.58 -21.63 -12.43
CA PRO A 189 11.58 -21.91 -11.00
C PRO A 189 10.63 -20.90 -10.33
N GLY A 190 9.60 -21.39 -9.64
CA GLY A 190 8.58 -20.55 -9.02
C GLY A 190 9.19 -19.58 -7.99
N PRO A 191 8.71 -18.32 -7.91
CA PRO A 191 9.19 -17.39 -6.92
C PRO A 191 8.79 -17.86 -5.50
N ALA A 192 9.69 -17.69 -4.54
CA ALA A 192 9.43 -17.87 -3.12
C ALA A 192 8.26 -17.00 -2.59
N SER A 193 7.81 -15.99 -3.35
CA SER A 193 6.57 -15.24 -3.09
C SER A 193 5.31 -16.09 -3.15
N SER A 194 5.34 -17.24 -3.85
CA SER A 194 4.23 -18.19 -3.86
C SER A 194 4.11 -18.99 -2.56
N ALA A 195 5.20 -19.15 -1.80
CA ALA A 195 5.21 -19.92 -0.56
C ALA A 195 4.59 -19.16 0.63
N ALA A 196 4.63 -17.83 0.61
CA ALA A 196 4.00 -16.99 1.64
C ALA A 196 2.52 -16.69 1.34
N GLY A 197 2.14 -16.57 0.06
CA GLY A 197 0.75 -16.29 -0.34
C GLY A 197 -0.18 -17.51 -0.41
N GLN A 198 0.35 -18.74 -0.45
CA GLN A 198 -0.48 -19.96 -0.54
C GLN A 198 -0.87 -20.55 0.83
N ALA A 199 -0.33 -20.03 1.94
CA ALA A 199 -0.70 -20.50 3.27
C ALA A 199 -1.99 -19.88 3.83
N ALA A 200 -2.58 -18.87 3.17
CA ALA A 200 -3.79 -18.17 3.61
C ALA A 200 -5.02 -18.40 2.71
N GLY A 201 -4.96 -19.37 1.80
CA GLY A 201 -6.06 -19.74 0.90
C GLY A 201 -6.68 -21.09 1.26
N GLY A 202 -7.23 -21.23 2.48
CA GLY A 202 -8.06 -22.37 2.86
C GLY A 202 -9.37 -22.36 2.09
N GLY A 203 -9.34 -22.81 0.84
CA GLY A 203 -10.51 -22.89 -0.02
C GLY A 203 -11.55 -23.86 0.55
N SER A 204 -12.74 -23.32 0.83
CA SER A 204 -13.98 -24.08 0.94
C SER A 204 -14.20 -24.87 -0.35
N SER A 205 -13.66 -26.08 -0.39
CA SER A 205 -13.93 -27.06 -1.43
C SER A 205 -15.07 -27.95 -0.94
N ARG A 206 -16.21 -27.86 -1.63
CA ARG A 206 -17.35 -28.79 -1.52
C ARG A 206 -16.85 -30.24 -1.42
N PRO A 207 -17.45 -31.10 -0.58
CA PRO A 207 -17.16 -32.52 -0.64
C PRO A 207 -17.52 -33.05 -2.03
N ALA A 208 -16.55 -33.71 -2.67
CA ALA A 208 -16.79 -34.54 -3.84
C ALA A 208 -17.68 -35.72 -3.42
N VAL A 209 -18.82 -35.87 -4.09
CA VAL A 209 -19.65 -37.07 -4.03
C VAL A 209 -18.87 -38.20 -4.71
N PRO A 210 -18.66 -39.37 -4.08
CA PRO A 210 -18.00 -40.49 -4.74
C PRO A 210 -18.90 -41.04 -5.87
N PRO A 211 -18.33 -41.51 -7.00
CA PRO A 211 -19.12 -42.18 -8.02
C PRO A 211 -19.67 -43.52 -7.49
N SER A 212 -20.95 -43.76 -7.73
CA SER A 212 -21.64 -45.01 -7.44
C SER A 212 -20.95 -46.20 -8.14
N PRO A 213 -20.79 -47.36 -7.49
CA PRO A 213 -20.32 -48.57 -8.16
C PRO A 213 -21.38 -49.11 -9.13
N SER A 214 -20.94 -49.37 -10.35
CA SER A 214 -21.68 -50.03 -11.42
C SER A 214 -22.28 -51.36 -10.98
N ALA A 215 -23.56 -51.56 -11.27
CA ALA A 215 -24.26 -52.82 -11.13
C ALA A 215 -23.61 -53.90 -12.00
N GLY A 216 -23.11 -54.97 -11.36
CA GLY A 216 -22.84 -56.25 -12.01
C GLY A 216 -24.10 -57.15 -12.01
N PRO A 217 -24.21 -58.11 -12.94
CA PRO A 217 -25.41 -58.93 -13.07
C PRO A 217 -25.47 -60.11 -12.07
N SER A 218 -26.65 -60.25 -11.46
CA SER A 218 -27.39 -61.47 -11.09
C SER A 218 -26.68 -62.68 -10.47
N ALA A 219 -27.07 -63.02 -9.24
CA ALA A 219 -27.05 -64.38 -8.69
C ALA A 219 -28.50 -64.86 -8.41
N PRO A 220 -28.82 -66.16 -8.56
CA PRO A 220 -30.19 -66.67 -8.60
C PRO A 220 -30.86 -66.82 -7.22
N GLN A 221 -32.18 -66.59 -7.20
CA GLN A 221 -33.09 -66.93 -6.10
C GLN A 221 -33.16 -68.45 -5.91
N GLN A 222 -32.96 -68.91 -4.68
CA GLN A 222 -33.45 -70.22 -4.24
C GLN A 222 -34.91 -70.05 -3.75
N PRO A 223 -35.83 -70.95 -4.09
CA PRO A 223 -37.17 -70.95 -3.52
C PRO A 223 -37.20 -71.65 -2.16
N ALA A 224 -38.07 -71.16 -1.29
CA ALA A 224 -38.43 -71.77 -0.02
C ALA A 224 -39.50 -72.86 -0.20
N GLY A 225 -39.38 -73.95 0.56
CA GLY A 225 -40.50 -74.81 0.99
C GLY A 225 -40.58 -76.18 0.29
N HIS A 226 -40.20 -77.27 0.98
CA HIS A 226 -41.05 -78.12 1.82
C HIS A 226 -40.26 -79.33 2.35
#